data_AF-A0ABD0Y5V1-F1
#
_entry.id   AF-A0ABD0Y5V1-F1
#
_cell.length_a   1.000
_cell.length_b   1.000
_cell.length_c   1.000
_cell.angle_alpha   90.00
_cell.angle_beta   90.00
_cell.angle_gamma   90.00
#
_symmetry.space_group_name_H-M   'P 1'
#
loop_
_entity.id
_entity.type
_entity.pdbx_description
1 polymer ?
#
loop_
_entity_poly.entity_id
_entity_poly.type
_entity_poly.pdbx_seq_one_letter_code
_entity_poly.pdbx_strand_id
1 'polypeptide(L)'
;AVQVKSLARQRYNFTFGPDPVSTFVTAFYDAVLLYALALNETLNMGGTQSDGAEITRRMWNRTFEGITGEVNIDDNGDRVTDYSLLDMDPETGKFKVITYQ
;
A
#
# COMPACT_ATOMS: atom_id res chain seq x y z
N ALA A 1 7.62 3.61 -3.28
CA ALA A 1 7.80 5.05 -2.93
C ALA A 1 8.23 5.96 -4.10
N VAL A 2 9.18 5.56 -4.97
CA VAL A 2 9.62 6.39 -6.12
C VAL A 2 8.47 6.81 -7.02
N GLN A 3 7.55 5.87 -7.29
CA GLN A 3 6.35 6.12 -8.08
C GLN A 3 5.45 7.22 -7.46
N VAL A 4 5.28 7.23 -6.12
CA VAL A 4 4.51 8.28 -5.41
C VAL A 4 5.14 9.65 -5.62
N LYS A 5 6.47 9.77 -5.50
CA LYS A 5 7.19 11.03 -5.73
C LYS A 5 6.99 11.54 -7.16
N SER A 6 7.07 10.63 -8.15
CA SER A 6 6.83 10.96 -9.56
C SER A 6 5.40 11.44 -9.82
N LEU A 7 4.42 10.70 -9.31
CA LEU A 7 3.00 11.00 -9.50
C LEU A 7 2.62 12.35 -8.88
N ALA A 8 3.13 12.63 -7.68
CA ALA A 8 2.86 13.89 -6.99
C ALA A 8 3.38 15.11 -7.76
N ARG A 9 4.58 14.99 -8.35
CA ARG A 9 5.15 16.04 -9.18
C ARG A 9 4.35 16.26 -10.46
N GLN A 10 3.98 15.17 -11.14
CA GLN A 10 3.26 15.25 -12.43
C GLN A 10 1.83 15.77 -12.28
N ARG A 11 1.09 15.34 -11.25
CA ARG A 11 -0.35 15.65 -11.11
C ARG A 11 -0.65 16.85 -10.24
N TYR A 12 0.23 17.17 -9.29
CA TYR A 12 -0.05 18.21 -8.27
C TYR A 12 1.07 19.25 -8.16
N ASN A 13 2.08 19.19 -9.03
CA ASN A 13 3.27 20.05 -8.98
C ASN A 13 3.95 20.04 -7.59
N PHE A 14 3.81 18.93 -6.85
CA PHE A 14 4.36 18.76 -5.51
C PHE A 14 5.66 17.94 -5.59
N THR A 15 6.74 18.49 -5.05
CA THR A 15 8.03 17.78 -4.98
C THR A 15 8.30 17.39 -3.54
N PHE A 16 8.41 16.09 -3.29
CA PHE A 16 8.85 15.58 -2.00
C PHE A 16 10.28 16.03 -1.71
N GLY A 17 10.55 16.30 -0.44
CA GLY A 17 11.91 16.55 0.05
C GLY A 17 12.85 15.34 -0.12
N PRO A 18 14.11 15.50 0.33
CA PRO A 18 15.11 14.44 0.27
C PRO A 18 14.73 13.21 1.10
N ASP A 19 13.92 13.41 2.14
CA ASP A 19 13.49 12.35 3.04
C ASP A 19 12.69 11.25 2.33
N PRO A 20 12.74 10.00 2.85
CA PRO A 20 11.88 8.93 2.38
C PRO A 20 10.40 9.32 2.46
N VAL A 21 9.61 8.87 1.49
CA VAL A 21 8.14 8.99 1.62
C VAL A 21 7.71 8.09 2.76
N SER A 22 6.93 8.65 3.68
CA SER A 22 6.36 7.90 4.80
C SER A 22 5.60 6.66 4.32
N THR A 23 5.79 5.53 4.99
CA THR A 23 5.08 4.28 4.72
C THR A 23 3.56 4.45 4.83
N PHE A 24 3.09 5.35 5.70
CA PHE A 24 1.67 5.69 5.78
C PHE A 24 1.14 6.28 4.49
N VAL A 25 1.88 7.17 3.83
CA VAL A 25 1.44 7.80 2.57
C VAL A 25 1.27 6.74 1.48
N THR A 26 2.22 5.81 1.38
CA THR A 26 2.13 4.73 0.37
C THR A 26 1.07 3.70 0.73
N ALA A 27 0.89 3.37 2.01
CA ALA A 27 -0.16 2.46 2.47
C ALA A 27 -1.57 3.04 2.24
N PHE A 28 -1.77 4.34 2.47
CA PHE A 28 -3.04 5.01 2.18
C PHE A 28 -3.35 5.04 0.68
N TYR A 29 -2.34 5.21 -0.17
CA TYR A 29 -2.52 5.10 -1.61
C TYR A 29 -3.07 3.72 -2.00
N ASP A 30 -2.44 2.65 -1.50
CA ASP A 30 -2.88 1.28 -1.75
C ASP A 30 -4.28 1.01 -1.17
N ALA A 31 -4.60 1.55 0.00
CA ALA A 31 -5.92 1.39 0.61
C ALA A 31 -7.04 2.02 -0.23
N VAL A 32 -6.81 3.20 -0.82
CA VAL A 32 -7.78 3.82 -1.73
C VAL A 32 -7.91 3.02 -3.03
N LEU A 33 -6.81 2.48 -3.54
CA LEU A 33 -6.85 1.59 -4.72
C LEU A 33 -7.65 0.32 -4.43
N LEU A 34 -7.39 -0.35 -3.30
CA LEU A 34 -8.14 -1.51 -2.85
C LEU A 34 -9.64 -1.23 -2.72
N TYR A 35 -10.00 -0.09 -2.10
CA TYR A 35 -11.39 0.36 -2.01
C TYR A 35 -12.00 0.56 -3.39
N ALA A 36 -11.30 1.21 -4.31
CA ALA A 36 -11.81 1.46 -5.67
C ALA A 36 -12.05 0.15 -6.44
N LEU A 37 -11.15 -0.84 -6.30
CA LEU A 37 -11.31 -2.17 -6.88
C LEU A 37 -12.55 -2.89 -6.32
N ALA A 38 -12.68 -2.93 -5.00
CA ALA A 38 -13.81 -3.56 -4.33
C ALA A 38 -15.15 -2.87 -4.65
N LEU A 39 -15.17 -1.53 -4.66
CA LEU A 39 -16.34 -0.74 -5.03
C LEU A 39 -16.76 -1.03 -6.48
N ASN A 40 -15.82 -1.04 -7.41
CA ASN A 40 -16.11 -1.32 -8.82
C ASN A 40 -16.81 -2.68 -9.00
N GLU A 41 -16.33 -3.71 -8.30
CA GLU A 41 -16.95 -5.03 -8.31
C GLU A 41 -18.34 -5.05 -7.67
N THR A 42 -18.52 -4.36 -6.53
CA THR A 42 -19.83 -4.22 -5.89
C THR A 42 -20.85 -3.58 -6.83
N LEU A 43 -20.46 -2.50 -7.53
CA LEU A 43 -21.31 -1.82 -8.51
C LEU A 43 -21.65 -2.72 -9.71
N ASN A 44 -20.68 -3.49 -10.21
CA ASN A 44 -20.90 -4.42 -11.33
C ASN A 44 -21.86 -5.57 -10.97
N MET A 45 -22.01 -5.89 -9.69
CA MET A 45 -22.99 -6.85 -9.19
C MET A 45 -24.36 -6.24 -8.83
N GLY A 46 -24.58 -4.96 -9.14
CA GLY A 46 -25.83 -4.26 -8.85
C GLY A 46 -25.96 -3.77 -7.41
N GLY A 47 -24.86 -3.81 -6.63
CA GLY A 47 -24.77 -3.20 -5.32
C GLY A 47 -24.63 -1.67 -5.40
N THR A 48 -24.43 -1.03 -4.25
CA THR A 48 -24.27 0.43 -4.15
C THR A 48 -23.04 0.80 -3.32
N GLN A 49 -22.55 2.03 -3.47
CA GLN A 49 -21.45 2.56 -2.66
C GLN A 49 -21.76 2.65 -1.16
N SER A 50 -23.04 2.54 -0.79
CA SER A 50 -23.50 2.56 0.60
C SER A 50 -23.45 1.19 1.25
N ASP A 51 -23.25 0.11 0.49
CA ASP A 51 -23.11 -1.24 1.02
C ASP A 51 -21.68 -1.51 1.50
N GLY A 52 -21.33 -0.86 2.61
CA GLY A 52 -19.99 -0.96 3.19
C GLY A 52 -19.58 -2.39 3.53
N ALA A 53 -20.51 -3.23 3.98
CA ALA A 53 -20.22 -4.62 4.32
C ALA A 53 -19.82 -5.44 3.08
N GLU A 54 -20.55 -5.27 1.98
CA GLU A 54 -20.29 -5.92 0.70
C GLU A 54 -18.98 -5.45 0.07
N ILE A 55 -18.66 -4.15 0.17
CA ILE A 55 -17.38 -3.58 -0.26
C ILE A 55 -16.24 -4.15 0.59
N THR A 56 -16.32 -4.08 1.91
CA THR A 56 -15.26 -4.57 2.81
C THR A 56 -15.00 -6.05 2.60
N ARG A 57 -16.04 -6.87 2.42
CA ARG A 57 -15.87 -8.31 2.16
C ARG A 57 -15.09 -8.60 0.89
N ARG A 58 -15.21 -7.76 -0.15
CA ARG A 58 -14.42 -7.88 -1.39
C ARG A 58 -13.00 -7.39 -1.25
N MET A 59 -12.67 -6.67 -0.19
CA MET A 59 -11.30 -6.24 0.08
C MET A 59 -10.48 -7.36 0.72
N TRP A 60 -11.12 -8.31 1.42
CA TRP A 60 -10.47 -9.38 2.17
C TRP A 60 -10.07 -10.55 1.25
N ASN A 61 -9.09 -11.33 1.70
CA ASN A 61 -8.51 -12.48 0.98
C ASN A 61 -8.18 -12.17 -0.49
N ARG A 62 -7.46 -11.07 -0.70
CA ARG A 62 -7.17 -10.52 -2.02
C ARG A 62 -5.72 -10.13 -2.13
N THR A 63 -5.16 -10.42 -3.30
CA THR A 63 -3.86 -9.89 -3.72
C THR A 63 -4.04 -8.93 -4.88
N PHE A 64 -3.36 -7.77 -4.85
CA PHE A 64 -3.38 -6.79 -5.94
C PHE A 64 -2.05 -6.04 -6.04
N GLU A 65 -1.75 -5.48 -7.23
CA GLU A 65 -0.55 -4.67 -7.43
C GLU A 65 -0.81 -3.22 -6.98
N GLY A 66 -0.13 -2.79 -5.91
CA GLY A 66 -0.15 -1.44 -5.37
C GLY A 66 1.09 -0.63 -5.74
N ILE A 67 1.18 0.61 -5.24
CA ILE A 67 2.35 1.48 -5.45
C ILE A 67 3.56 1.08 -4.58
N THR A 68 3.31 0.20 -3.62
CA THR A 68 4.32 -0.45 -2.79
C THR A 68 4.78 -1.80 -3.34
N GLY A 69 4.21 -2.26 -4.47
CA GLY A 69 4.37 -3.61 -5.01
C GLY A 69 3.14 -4.46 -4.74
N GLU A 70 3.31 -5.78 -4.73
CA GLU A 70 2.22 -6.71 -4.42
C GLU A 70 1.68 -6.47 -2.99
N VAL A 71 0.36 -6.39 -2.88
CA VAL A 71 -0.35 -6.18 -1.62
C VAL A 71 -1.28 -7.35 -1.39
N ASN A 72 -1.07 -8.07 -0.29
CA ASN A 72 -1.92 -9.18 0.13
C ASN A 72 -2.74 -8.76 1.36
N ILE A 73 -4.06 -8.94 1.27
CA ILE A 73 -5.01 -8.80 2.37
C ILE A 73 -5.50 -10.20 2.73
N ASP A 74 -5.35 -10.59 3.98
CA ASP A 74 -5.75 -11.91 4.45
C ASP A 74 -7.28 -12.05 4.64
N ASP A 75 -7.70 -13.25 5.05
CA ASP A 75 -9.10 -13.58 5.33
C ASP A 75 -9.71 -12.79 6.50
N ASN A 76 -8.90 -12.16 7.34
CA ASN A 76 -9.33 -11.31 8.46
C ASN A 76 -9.38 -9.82 8.08
N GLY A 77 -8.96 -9.47 6.86
CA GLY A 77 -8.91 -8.09 6.37
C GLY A 77 -7.62 -7.35 6.72
N ASP A 78 -6.61 -8.04 7.23
CA ASP A 78 -5.34 -7.46 7.59
C ASP A 78 -4.35 -7.55 6.42
N ARG A 79 -3.51 -6.52 6.26
CA ARG A 79 -2.46 -6.55 5.23
C ARG A 79 -1.30 -7.43 5.70
N VAL A 80 -1.02 -8.50 4.96
CA VAL A 80 0.21 -9.28 5.13
C VAL A 80 1.37 -8.40 4.65
N THR A 81 2.34 -8.18 5.53
CA THR A 81 3.44 -7.24 5.30
C THR A 81 4.75 -7.99 5.35
N ASP A 82 5.56 -7.83 4.31
CA ASP A 82 6.95 -8.30 4.31
C ASP A 82 7.78 -7.37 5.19
N TYR A 83 8.51 -7.95 6.13
CA TYR A 83 9.40 -7.23 7.02
C TYR A 83 10.86 -7.44 6.60
N SER A 84 11.71 -6.50 6.98
CA SER A 84 13.16 -6.66 6.86
C SER A 84 13.79 -6.37 8.20
N LEU A 85 14.73 -7.22 8.60
CA LEU A 85 15.55 -6.95 9.77
C LEU A 85 16.77 -6.14 9.33
N LEU A 86 16.98 -5.00 9.98
CA LEU A 86 18.14 -4.15 9.75
C LEU A 86 19.11 -4.29 10.92
N ASP A 87 20.39 -4.46 10.61
CA ASP A 87 21.47 -4.47 11.58
C ASP A 87 22.44 -3.31 11.30
N MET A 88 23.07 -2.80 12.36
CA MET A 88 24.01 -1.69 12.27
C MET A 88 25.39 -2.23 11.91
N ASP A 89 25.94 -1.74 10.80
CA ASP A 89 27.35 -1.94 10.48
C ASP A 89 28.22 -1.21 11.51
N PRO A 90 29.04 -1.92 12.31
CA PRO A 90 29.83 -1.33 13.40
C PRO A 90 30.96 -0.43 12.90
N GLU A 91 31.41 -0.58 11.65
CA GLU A 91 32.47 0.26 11.08
C GLU A 91 31.91 1.58 10.54
N THR A 92 30.71 1.53 9.93
CA THR A 92 30.13 2.70 9.25
C THR A 92 29.01 3.38 10.04
N GLY A 93 28.49 2.74 11.09
CA GLY A 93 27.34 3.19 11.87
C GLY A 93 26.02 3.19 11.10
N LYS A 94 25.98 2.61 9.89
CA LYS A 94 24.82 2.60 9.01
C LYS A 94 24.05 1.29 9.14
N PHE A 95 22.73 1.38 9.19
CA PHE A 95 21.86 0.21 9.14
C PHE A 95 21.82 -0.38 7.73
N LYS A 96 21.91 -1.70 7.64
CA LYS A 96 21.77 -2.48 6.41
C LYS A 96 20.78 -3.62 6.64
N VAL A 97 20.05 -4.00 5.58
CA VAL A 97 19.15 -5.16 5.63
C VAL A 97 19.98 -6.44 5.73
N ILE A 98 19.67 -7.29 6.70
CA ILE A 98 20.34 -8.58 6.92
C ILE A 98 19.44 -9.78 6.63
N THR A 99 18.11 -9.64 6.73
CA THR A 99 17.16 -10.67 6.29
C THR A 99 15.81 -10.05 5.94
N TYR A 100 15.05 -10.77 5.12
CA TYR A 100 13.64 -10.54 4.81
C TYR A 100 12.81 -11.57 5.59
N GLN A 101 11.60 -11.20 6.03
CA GLN A 101 10.61 -12.07 6.68
C GLN A 101 9.24 -11.87 6.07
#